data_AF-A0A969PZC7-F1
#
_entry.id   AF-A0A969PZC7-F1
#
_cell.length_a   1.000
_cell.length_b   1.000
_cell.length_c   1.000
_cell.angle_alpha   90.00
_cell.angle_beta   90.00
_cell.angle_gamma   90.00
#
_symmetry.space_group_name_H-M   'P 1'
#
loop_
_entity.id
_entity.type
_entity.pdbx_description
1 polymer ?
#
loop_
_entity_poly.entity_id
_entity_poly.type
_entity_poly.pdbx_seq_one_letter_code
_entity_poly.pdbx_strand_id
1 'polypeptide(L)'
;MSFIGQINPFGKTRVTAALQGLSTRWLPFADAATPDLPLLRLLRLSLFQVSIAIATVLLTGTLNRVMIVELGVPTSLVALMIAIPVLIAPARVLIGHRSDSHKSLLGWRRVPYIWLGTMVQFGGLAIMPFALLLLQSQTV
;
A
#
# COMPACT_ATOMS: atom_id res chain seq x y z
N MET A 1 46.27 6.96 30.81
CA MET A 1 46.57 7.61 29.52
C MET A 1 46.06 6.69 28.42
N SER A 2 44.94 7.11 27.81
CA SER A 2 44.11 6.35 26.88
C SER A 2 44.73 6.33 25.48
N PHE A 3 44.92 5.15 24.87
CA PHE A 3 45.05 5.03 23.41
C PHE A 3 44.74 3.60 22.92
N ILE A 4 43.47 3.21 22.97
CA ILE A 4 42.92 2.14 22.12
C ILE A 4 41.63 2.71 21.52
N GLY A 5 41.73 3.21 20.29
CA GLY A 5 40.63 3.92 19.65
C GLY A 5 40.80 4.00 18.14
N GLN A 6 41.02 2.87 17.47
CA GLN A 6 40.92 2.81 16.01
C GLN A 6 40.53 1.40 15.52
N ILE A 7 39.27 1.03 15.78
CA ILE A 7 38.58 -0.03 15.04
C ILE A 7 37.16 0.45 14.79
N ASN A 8 36.91 0.96 13.58
CA ASN A 8 35.56 1.25 13.10
C ASN A 8 35.49 0.83 11.62
N PRO A 9 34.92 -0.34 11.27
CA PRO A 9 35.06 -0.94 9.94
C PRO A 9 33.93 -0.60 8.94
N PHE A 10 33.23 0.53 9.06
CA PHE A 10 32.10 0.84 8.15
C PHE A 10 32.12 2.27 7.60
N GLY A 11 32.88 2.45 6.51
CA GLY A 11 32.82 3.62 5.65
C GLY A 11 31.45 3.73 4.98
N LYS A 12 30.66 4.74 5.36
CA LYS A 12 29.38 5.08 4.73
C LYS A 12 29.62 5.50 3.28
N THR A 13 29.21 4.65 2.34
CA THR A 13 29.44 4.75 0.90
C THR A 13 28.77 6.00 0.31
N ARG A 14 29.53 6.83 -0.42
CA ARG A 14 29.07 8.06 -1.11
C ARG A 14 27.85 7.86 -2.04
N VAL A 15 27.58 6.61 -2.45
CA VAL A 15 26.45 6.21 -3.29
C VAL A 15 25.10 6.38 -2.58
N THR A 16 25.02 6.18 -1.25
CA THR A 16 23.76 6.33 -0.53
C THR A 16 23.31 7.79 -0.42
N ALA A 17 24.25 8.74 -0.39
CA ALA A 17 23.96 10.16 -0.32
C ALA A 17 23.42 10.73 -1.66
N ALA A 18 23.96 10.26 -2.79
CA ALA A 18 23.50 10.68 -4.12
C ALA A 18 22.08 10.16 -4.43
N LEU A 19 21.77 8.92 -4.04
CA LEU A 19 20.44 8.33 -4.17
C LEU A 19 19.41 9.01 -3.25
N GLN A 20 19.83 9.46 -2.06
CA GLN A 20 18.98 10.24 -1.15
C GLN A 20 18.61 11.61 -1.75
N GLY A 21 19.57 12.36 -2.32
CA GLY A 21 19.30 13.66 -2.93
C GLY A 21 18.36 13.62 -4.15
N LEU A 22 18.41 12.53 -4.93
CA LEU A 22 17.47 12.32 -6.04
C LEU A 22 16.08 11.93 -5.52
N SER A 23 16.00 11.16 -4.42
CA SER A 23 14.72 10.70 -3.86
C SER A 23 13.88 11.82 -3.26
N THR A 24 14.48 12.81 -2.58
CA THR A 24 13.71 13.91 -1.94
C THR A 24 13.11 14.88 -2.95
N ARG A 25 13.73 15.02 -4.12
CA ARG A 25 13.30 15.94 -5.19
C ARG A 25 12.14 15.37 -6.02
N TRP A 26 11.98 14.05 -6.05
CA TRP A 26 10.97 13.34 -6.85
C TRP A 26 9.91 12.59 -6.01
N LEU A 27 10.15 12.35 -4.72
CA LEU A 27 9.19 11.75 -3.77
C LEU A 27 8.90 12.68 -2.57
N PRO A 28 8.07 13.73 -2.72
CA PRO A 28 7.67 14.62 -1.62
C PRO A 28 6.85 13.92 -0.51
N PHE A 29 6.45 12.68 -0.73
CA PHE A 29 5.75 11.80 0.23
C PHE A 29 6.70 10.88 1.01
N ALA A 30 7.97 10.76 0.61
CA ALA A 30 8.98 10.02 1.36
C ALA A 30 9.38 10.74 2.66
N ASP A 31 9.24 12.07 2.70
CA ASP A 31 9.54 12.91 3.87
C ASP A 31 8.33 13.10 4.80
N ALA A 32 7.55 12.04 5.01
CA ALA A 32 6.32 12.05 5.81
C ALA A 32 6.57 11.93 7.34
N ALA A 33 7.77 12.28 7.81
CA ALA A 33 8.19 12.16 9.21
C ALA A 33 8.75 13.48 9.79
N THR A 34 8.26 14.62 9.31
CA THR A 34 8.57 15.95 9.86
C THR A 34 7.43 16.45 10.77
N PRO A 35 7.73 17.01 11.97
CA PRO A 35 6.76 17.28 13.03
C PRO A 35 5.84 18.48 12.79
N ASP A 36 6.11 19.31 11.77
CA ASP A 36 5.27 20.44 11.44
C ASP A 36 4.25 20.01 10.37
N LEU A 37 2.99 19.87 10.75
CA LEU A 37 1.88 19.54 9.86
C LEU A 37 1.15 20.84 9.43
N PRO A 38 1.63 21.57 8.39
CA PRO A 38 0.92 22.74 7.91
C PRO A 38 -0.47 22.32 7.38
N LEU A 39 -1.51 23.12 7.64
CA LEU A 39 -2.91 22.88 7.25
C LEU A 39 -3.07 22.43 5.77
N LEU A 40 -2.27 23.01 4.87
CA LEU A 40 -2.27 22.69 3.44
C LEU A 40 -1.85 21.23 3.16
N ARG A 41 -0.97 20.65 3.98
CA ARG A 41 -0.52 19.25 3.86
C ARG A 41 -1.60 18.28 4.30
N LEU A 42 -2.30 18.58 5.39
CA LEU A 42 -3.47 17.81 5.83
C LEU A 42 -4.58 17.84 4.78
N LEU A 43 -4.83 19.02 4.19
CA LEU A 43 -5.81 19.20 3.13
C LEU A 43 -5.46 18.40 1.86
N ARG A 44 -4.19 18.37 1.45
CA ARG A 44 -3.76 17.54 0.32
C ARG A 44 -3.90 16.03 0.60
N LEU A 45 -3.55 15.59 1.80
CA LEU A 45 -3.68 14.18 2.20
C LEU A 45 -5.15 13.75 2.29
N SER A 46 -6.02 14.62 2.81
CA SER A 46 -7.46 14.35 2.87
C SER A 46 -8.10 14.31 1.49
N LEU A 47 -7.73 15.22 0.58
CA LEU A 47 -8.23 15.19 -0.81
C LEU A 47 -7.84 13.90 -1.55
N PHE A 48 -6.62 13.41 -1.34
CA PHE A 48 -6.19 12.13 -1.89
C PHE A 48 -7.00 10.95 -1.34
N GLN A 49 -7.18 10.92 -0.02
CA GLN A 49 -7.99 9.90 0.64
C GLN A 49 -9.45 9.94 0.18
N VAL A 50 -10.04 11.12 0.00
CA VAL A 50 -11.41 11.32 -0.50
C VAL A 50 -11.54 10.77 -1.93
N SER A 51 -10.58 11.04 -2.80
CA SER A 51 -10.60 10.52 -4.17
C SER A 51 -10.60 8.99 -4.21
N ILE A 52 -9.73 8.35 -3.42
CA ILE A 52 -9.69 6.89 -3.32
C ILE A 52 -11.01 6.36 -2.74
N ALA A 53 -11.53 7.01 -1.68
CA ALA A 53 -12.78 6.61 -1.06
C ALA A 53 -13.93 6.63 -2.08
N ILE A 54 -14.08 7.71 -2.85
CA ILE A 54 -15.11 7.82 -3.89
C ILE A 54 -14.96 6.69 -4.93
N ALA A 55 -13.76 6.47 -5.44
CA ALA A 55 -13.51 5.40 -6.43
C ALA A 55 -13.89 4.02 -5.89
N THR A 56 -13.49 3.71 -4.65
CA THR A 56 -13.80 2.42 -4.02
C THR A 56 -15.30 2.23 -3.74
N VAL A 57 -16.00 3.29 -3.33
CA VAL A 57 -17.45 3.24 -3.07
C VAL A 57 -18.22 3.02 -4.38
N LEU A 58 -17.87 3.73 -5.45
CA LEU A 58 -18.52 3.56 -6.76
C LEU A 58 -18.28 2.16 -7.33
N LEU A 59 -17.05 1.67 -7.27
CA LEU A 59 -16.70 0.32 -7.72
C LEU A 59 -17.48 -0.74 -6.93
N THR A 60 -17.42 -0.67 -5.60
CA THR A 60 -18.07 -1.66 -4.72
C THR A 60 -19.58 -1.62 -4.87
N GLY A 61 -20.19 -0.44 -4.96
CA GLY A 61 -21.63 -0.28 -5.15
C GLY A 61 -22.11 -0.83 -6.50
N THR A 62 -21.35 -0.58 -7.57
CA THR A 62 -21.66 -1.10 -8.91
C THR A 62 -21.57 -2.62 -8.93
N LEU A 63 -20.47 -3.18 -8.40
CA LEU A 63 -20.28 -4.63 -8.33
C LEU A 63 -21.35 -5.30 -7.46
N ASN A 64 -21.67 -4.73 -6.29
CA ASN A 64 -22.68 -5.29 -5.41
C ASN A 64 -24.06 -5.37 -6.11
N ARG A 65 -24.44 -4.32 -6.87
CA ARG A 65 -25.69 -4.31 -7.65
C ARG A 65 -25.65 -5.32 -8.80
N VAL A 66 -24.60 -5.32 -9.62
CA VAL A 66 -24.46 -6.22 -10.76
C VAL A 66 -24.46 -7.68 -10.30
N MET A 67 -23.70 -7.99 -9.24
CA MET A 67 -23.59 -9.36 -8.72
C MET A 67 -24.92 -9.88 -8.17
N ILE A 68 -25.66 -9.07 -7.41
CA ILE A 68 -26.92 -9.50 -6.79
C ILE A 68 -28.08 -9.44 -7.81
N VAL A 69 -28.21 -8.33 -8.53
CA VAL A 69 -29.40 -8.03 -9.35
C VAL A 69 -29.28 -8.57 -10.76
N GLU A 70 -28.11 -8.51 -11.39
CA GLU A 70 -27.94 -8.89 -12.81
C GLU A 70 -27.46 -10.35 -12.95
N LEU A 71 -26.50 -10.76 -12.13
CA LEU A 71 -25.91 -12.11 -12.17
C LEU A 71 -26.63 -13.11 -11.25
N GLY A 72 -27.57 -12.64 -10.41
CA GLY A 72 -28.34 -13.50 -9.50
C GLY A 72 -27.49 -14.23 -8.44
N VAL A 73 -26.30 -13.71 -8.12
CA VAL A 73 -25.41 -14.33 -7.13
C VAL A 73 -26.05 -14.24 -5.74
N PRO A 74 -26.08 -15.33 -4.95
CA PRO A 74 -26.69 -15.32 -3.64
C PRO A 74 -26.03 -14.28 -2.72
N THR A 75 -26.87 -13.50 -2.03
CA THR A 75 -26.44 -12.40 -1.14
C THR A 75 -25.51 -12.86 -0.03
N SER A 76 -25.65 -14.10 0.44
CA SER A 76 -24.76 -14.69 1.44
C SER A 76 -23.31 -14.83 0.95
N LEU A 77 -23.12 -15.20 -0.32
CA LEU A 77 -21.79 -15.30 -0.93
C LEU A 77 -21.18 -13.92 -1.13
N VAL A 78 -21.96 -12.98 -1.68
CA VAL A 78 -21.50 -11.59 -1.88
C VAL A 78 -21.11 -10.93 -0.55
N ALA A 79 -21.92 -11.12 0.50
CA ALA A 79 -21.64 -10.61 1.84
C ALA A 79 -20.33 -11.18 2.41
N LEU A 80 -20.07 -12.48 2.21
CA LEU A 80 -18.83 -13.11 2.64
C LEU A 80 -17.62 -12.53 1.91
N MET A 81 -17.73 -12.29 0.59
CA MET A 81 -16.66 -11.64 -0.19
C MET A 81 -16.37 -10.21 0.26
N ILE A 82 -17.42 -9.41 0.55
CA ILE A 82 -17.29 -8.03 1.05
C ILE A 82 -16.74 -8.00 2.49
N ALA A 83 -16.99 -9.03 3.28
CA ALA A 83 -16.47 -9.12 4.66
C ALA A 83 -14.94 -9.31 4.70
N ILE A 84 -14.32 -9.93 3.69
CA ILE A 84 -12.88 -10.23 3.70
C ILE A 84 -12.00 -8.97 3.89
N PRO A 85 -12.14 -7.88 3.11
CA PRO A 85 -11.35 -6.66 3.32
C PRO A 85 -11.55 -6.02 4.70
N VAL A 86 -12.76 -6.16 5.27
CA VAL A 86 -13.11 -5.63 6.59
C VAL A 86 -12.43 -6.45 7.70
N LEU A 87 -12.43 -7.78 7.58
CA LEU A 87 -11.72 -8.68 8.49
C LEU A 87 -10.21 -8.47 8.50
N ILE A 88 -9.63 -8.05 7.36
CA ILE A 88 -8.20 -7.77 7.21
C ILE A 88 -7.83 -6.36 7.74
N ALA A 89 -8.81 -5.52 8.12
CA ALA A 89 -8.54 -4.16 8.59
C ALA A 89 -7.59 -4.09 9.82
N PRO A 90 -7.70 -4.94 10.86
CA PRO A 90 -6.75 -4.93 11.98
C PRO A 90 -5.33 -5.30 11.56
N ALA A 91 -5.19 -6.26 10.64
CA ALA A 91 -3.88 -6.62 10.09
C ALA A 91 -3.27 -5.46 9.31
N ARG A 92 -4.08 -4.66 8.59
CA ARG A 92 -3.64 -3.44 7.91
C ARG A 92 -3.04 -2.42 8.89
N VAL A 93 -3.64 -2.25 10.06
CA VAL A 93 -3.12 -1.37 11.13
C VAL A 93 -1.82 -1.92 11.71
N LEU A 94 -1.73 -3.23 11.97
CA LEU A 94 -0.53 -3.87 12.50
C LEU A 94 0.67 -3.74 11.54
N ILE A 95 0.43 -3.95 10.24
CA ILE A 95 1.44 -3.76 9.18
C ILE A 95 1.86 -2.28 9.10
N GLY A 96 0.91 -1.35 9.25
CA GLY A 96 1.19 0.09 9.33
C GLY A 96 2.08 0.45 10.53
N HIS A 97 1.80 -0.11 11.71
CA HIS A 97 2.60 0.10 12.92
C HIS A 97 4.03 -0.47 12.80
N ARG A 98 4.18 -1.66 12.19
CA ARG A 98 5.49 -2.24 11.83
C ARG A 98 6.26 -1.37 10.85
N SER A 99 5.57 -0.72 9.91
CA SER A 99 6.16 0.19 8.90
C SER A 99 6.74 1.47 9.52
N ASP A 100 6.07 2.03 10.52
CA ASP A 100 6.53 3.27 11.18
C ASP A 100 7.69 3.03 12.18
N SER A 101 7.79 1.83 12.75
CA SER A 101 8.81 1.48 13.77
C SER A 101 10.16 1.02 13.19
N HIS A 102 10.23 0.56 11.94
CA HIS A 102 11.48 0.05 11.35
C HIS A 102 12.38 1.17 10.80
N LYS A 103 13.49 1.47 11.49
CA LYS A 103 14.61 2.24 10.92
C LYS A 103 15.47 1.33 10.03
N SER A 104 15.14 1.23 8.74
CA SER A 104 16.05 0.59 7.77
C SER A 104 17.21 1.53 7.41
N LEU A 105 18.41 0.97 7.26
CA LEU A 105 19.72 1.63 7.08
C LEU A 105 19.82 2.62 5.90
N LEU A 106 18.80 2.68 5.01
CA LEU A 106 18.75 3.54 3.82
C LEU A 106 17.66 4.64 3.81
N GLY A 107 16.81 4.76 4.85
CA GLY A 107 15.80 5.83 4.94
C GLY A 107 14.50 5.63 4.12
N TRP A 108 14.33 4.50 3.42
CA TRP A 108 13.15 4.18 2.59
C TRP A 108 12.03 3.44 3.36
N ARG A 109 11.44 4.04 4.39
CA ARG A 109 10.54 3.31 5.32
C ARG A 109 9.20 2.84 4.73
N ARG A 110 8.62 3.57 3.77
CA ARG A 110 7.23 3.32 3.30
C ARG A 110 7.14 2.78 1.87
N VAL A 111 8.18 2.99 1.06
CA VAL A 111 8.21 2.61 -0.36
C VAL A 111 8.15 1.08 -0.58
N PRO A 112 8.88 0.23 0.19
CA PRO A 112 8.84 -1.22 -0.03
C PRO A 112 7.47 -1.83 0.27
N TYR A 113 6.78 -1.34 1.31
CA TYR A 113 5.46 -1.85 1.72
C TYR A 113 4.35 -1.43 0.76
N ILE A 114 4.38 -0.20 0.25
CA ILE A 114 3.44 0.27 -0.78
C ILE A 114 3.66 -0.54 -2.06
N TRP A 115 4.91 -0.74 -2.46
CA TRP A 115 5.25 -1.52 -3.66
C TRP A 115 4.79 -2.97 -3.56
N LEU A 116 5.00 -3.62 -2.41
CA LEU A 116 4.50 -4.96 -2.13
C LEU A 116 2.96 -5.03 -2.25
N GLY A 117 2.24 -4.08 -1.65
CA GLY A 117 0.78 -4.00 -1.75
C GLY A 117 0.32 -3.81 -3.20
N THR A 118 0.98 -2.94 -3.97
CA THR A 118 0.66 -2.74 -5.39
C THR A 118 0.98 -3.95 -6.26
N MET A 119 2.03 -4.71 -5.95
CA MET A 119 2.36 -5.95 -6.67
C MET A 119 1.33 -7.04 -6.39
N VAL A 120 0.86 -7.16 -5.14
CA VAL A 120 -0.21 -8.11 -4.78
C VAL A 120 -1.53 -7.71 -5.45
N GLN A 121 -1.88 -6.41 -5.44
CA GLN A 121 -3.08 -5.90 -6.13
C GLN A 121 -3.01 -6.15 -7.64
N PHE A 122 -1.84 -5.89 -8.26
CA PHE A 122 -1.61 -6.13 -9.68
C PHE A 122 -1.67 -7.63 -10.00
N GLY A 123 -1.10 -8.48 -9.15
CA GLY A 123 -1.21 -9.94 -9.27
C GLY A 123 -2.66 -10.41 -9.25
N GLY A 124 -3.48 -9.90 -8.32
CA GLY A 124 -4.90 -10.21 -8.27
C GLY A 124 -5.66 -9.80 -9.53
N LEU A 125 -5.39 -8.59 -10.05
CA LEU A 125 -5.99 -8.12 -11.31
C LEU A 125 -5.51 -8.92 -12.54
N ALA A 126 -4.24 -9.32 -12.55
CA ALA A 126 -3.67 -10.11 -13.65
C ALA A 126 -4.21 -11.54 -13.69
N ILE A 127 -4.57 -12.12 -12.54
CA ILE A 127 -5.14 -13.48 -12.44
C ILE A 127 -6.65 -13.48 -12.78
N MET A 128 -7.36 -12.37 -12.55
CA MET A 128 -8.80 -12.23 -12.84
C MET A 128 -9.22 -12.73 -14.24
N PRO A 129 -8.58 -12.32 -15.36
CA PRO A 129 -9.00 -12.79 -16.69
C PRO A 129 -8.81 -14.29 -16.86
N PHE A 130 -7.78 -14.90 -16.27
CA PHE A 130 -7.58 -16.35 -16.32
C PHE A 130 -8.65 -17.11 -15.53
N ALA A 131 -9.11 -16.56 -14.40
CA ALA A 131 -10.22 -17.14 -13.65
C ALA A 131 -11.52 -17.14 -14.46
N LEU A 132 -11.79 -16.07 -15.22
CA LEU A 132 -12.96 -16.00 -16.11
C LEU A 132 -12.86 -17.01 -17.26
N LEU A 133 -11.68 -17.18 -17.87
CA LEU A 133 -11.45 -18.18 -18.92
C LEU A 133 -11.65 -19.62 -18.40
N LEU A 134 -11.15 -19.92 -17.20
CA LEU A 134 -11.28 -21.24 -16.58
C LEU A 134 -12.74 -21.56 -16.19
N LEU A 135 -13.50 -20.54 -15.77
CA LEU A 135 -14.92 -20.71 -15.45
C LEU A 135 -15.73 -20.97 -16.74
N GLN A 136 -15.45 -20.23 -17.82
CA GLN A 136 -16.07 -20.49 -19.12
C GLN A 136 -15.76 -21.90 -19.66
N SER A 137 -14.54 -22.42 -19.48
CA SER A 137 -14.18 -23.76 -19.96
C SER A 137 -14.89 -24.91 -19.23
N GLN A 138 -15.48 -24.68 -18.06
CA GLN A 138 -16.28 -25.69 -17.34
C GLN A 138 -17.76 -25.67 -17.73
N THR A 139 -18.20 -24.63 -18.44
CA THR A 139 -19.60 -24.41 -18.85
C THR A 139 -19.89 -24.75 -20.32
N VAL A 140 -18.93 -25.38 -21.02
CA VAL A 140 -19.09 -25.91 -22.39
C VAL A 140 -18.81 -27.40 -22.38
#